data_AF-A0A098E7Y2-F1
#
_entry.id   AF-A0A098E7Y2-F1
#
_cell.length_a   1.000
_cell.length_b   1.000
_cell.length_c   1.000
_cell.angle_alpha   90.00
_cell.angle_beta   90.00
_cell.angle_gamma   90.00
#
_symmetry.space_group_name_H-M   'P 1'
#
loop_
_entity.id
_entity.type
_entity.pdbx_description
1 polymer ?
#
loop_
_entity_poly.entity_id
_entity_poly.type
_entity_poly.pdbx_seq_one_letter_code
_entity_poly.pdbx_strand_id
1 'polypeptide(L)'
;MGRKEEIISLIYGCAVFDTKEKAEELFKTICSSCKEFIPERWGFSIDSFNKKRIFSPENLDEPSEYFTQQRIKFDDEDQKVNNWSEITLERKKSPKLYYLIGWDKLHPGSNRYEIEKTYLKDKNNLKKWIEYSHKLFVAHEGRFGYISCRHEEYYKTEIYWSEAYNPYADPDIEGGSIPIVGLDKGIPGIFWGNYFNSFYVDWFGRDKFDTLPCVKKEILPNGAIFFTTAETPFDWNTEECKTMQKEVIEHLGKDAFFDMEGLRREIKEKVIKKGIKGVDYLNKIHELVKLFTSLSRVPEFLLEGITESFENQMKREAEIYVNIIKKQNNVKLNYTEKDLDAIEEVIEADIEIGHTGDYQGTIRVLGSYLGETLIRNFGGGWIGNDPQFNIPAVEINSIKFFPHAKVHKRFENGKSDSLTSFYKVVSSELA
;
A
#
# COMPACT_ATOMS: atom_id res chain seq x y z
N MET A 1 14.42 23.74 10.40
CA MET A 1 15.77 23.75 9.78
C MET A 1 15.76 22.92 8.48
N GLY A 2 15.50 23.58 7.34
CA GLY A 2 16.25 23.37 6.08
C GLY A 2 16.26 22.04 5.30
N ARG A 3 15.32 21.10 5.43
CA ARG A 3 15.27 19.93 4.51
C ARG A 3 14.65 20.27 3.15
N LYS A 4 15.13 21.30 2.45
CA LYS A 4 14.50 21.76 1.18
C LYS A 4 14.94 20.99 -0.08
N GLU A 5 15.90 20.05 0.02
CA GLU A 5 16.51 19.42 -1.17
C GLU A 5 16.79 17.92 -1.01
N GLU A 6 15.74 17.10 -0.97
CA GLU A 6 15.82 15.64 -0.89
C GLU A 6 15.11 14.99 -2.09
N ILE A 7 15.59 13.80 -2.48
CA ILE A 7 14.86 12.86 -3.34
C ILE A 7 14.18 11.85 -2.43
N ILE A 8 12.94 11.54 -2.75
CA ILE A 8 12.03 10.78 -1.91
C ILE A 8 11.63 9.53 -2.68
N SER A 9 11.79 8.37 -2.08
CA SER A 9 11.08 7.15 -2.51
C SER A 9 9.93 6.92 -1.53
N LEU A 10 8.69 7.11 -2.00
CA LEU A 10 7.49 6.79 -1.23
C LEU A 10 6.93 5.45 -1.72
N ILE A 11 6.63 4.56 -0.77
CA ILE A 11 6.13 3.21 -1.04
C ILE A 11 4.86 3.01 -0.24
N TYR A 12 3.76 2.72 -0.92
CA TYR A 12 2.53 2.24 -0.32
C TYR A 12 2.56 0.71 -0.33
N GLY A 13 2.88 0.13 0.83
CA GLY A 13 3.12 -1.30 1.01
C GLY A 13 2.03 -2.00 1.78
N CYS A 14 1.92 -3.32 1.61
CA CYS A 14 1.01 -4.17 2.37
C CYS A 14 1.70 -5.05 3.41
N ALA A 15 3.03 -5.05 3.42
CA ALA A 15 3.78 -5.75 4.44
C ALA A 15 3.35 -5.24 5.82
N VAL A 16 2.89 -6.18 6.65
CA VAL A 16 2.61 -5.95 8.06
C VAL A 16 3.84 -6.39 8.85
N PHE A 17 4.45 -5.48 9.60
CA PHE A 17 5.62 -5.77 10.44
C PHE A 17 5.21 -6.09 11.88
N ASP A 18 4.22 -6.96 12.03
CA ASP A 18 3.60 -7.31 13.30
C ASP A 18 4.38 -8.34 14.13
N THR A 19 5.42 -8.92 13.55
CA THR A 19 6.34 -9.81 14.24
C THR A 19 7.77 -9.30 14.15
N LYS A 20 8.58 -9.66 15.16
CA LYS A 20 9.99 -9.29 15.23
C LYS A 20 10.75 -9.80 14.01
N GLU A 21 10.44 -11.01 13.54
CA GLU A 21 11.09 -11.64 12.41
C GLU A 21 10.88 -10.85 11.11
N LYS A 22 9.65 -10.39 10.84
CA LYS A 22 9.35 -9.57 9.66
C LYS A 22 10.01 -8.19 9.75
N ALA A 23 10.00 -7.58 10.93
CA ALA A 23 10.72 -6.32 11.17
C ALA A 23 12.23 -6.47 10.95
N GLU A 24 12.82 -7.56 11.44
CA GLU A 24 14.23 -7.87 11.22
C GLU A 24 14.55 -8.09 9.74
N GLU A 25 13.68 -8.76 8.98
CA GLU A 25 13.86 -8.97 7.54
C GLU A 25 13.91 -7.64 6.78
N LEU A 26 13.03 -6.70 7.13
CA LEU A 26 13.07 -5.34 6.59
C LEU A 26 14.39 -4.65 6.94
N PHE A 27 14.84 -4.71 8.19
CA PHE A 27 16.10 -4.08 8.59
C PHE A 27 17.32 -4.77 7.95
N LYS A 28 17.30 -6.08 7.78
CA LYS A 28 18.31 -6.83 7.01
C LYS A 28 18.33 -6.36 5.56
N THR A 29 17.18 -6.10 4.95
CA THR A 29 17.08 -5.53 3.59
C THR A 29 17.71 -4.13 3.53
N ILE A 30 17.38 -3.26 4.50
CA ILE A 30 17.97 -1.92 4.63
C ILE A 30 19.50 -1.99 4.77
N CYS A 31 20.01 -2.93 5.55
CA CYS A 31 21.45 -3.03 5.83
C CYS A 31 22.26 -3.70 4.70
N SER A 32 21.71 -4.74 4.08
CA SER A 32 22.41 -5.59 3.12
C SER A 32 22.49 -4.97 1.72
N SER A 33 21.60 -4.04 1.40
CA SER A 33 21.44 -3.56 0.03
C SER A 33 22.51 -2.58 -0.41
N CYS A 34 23.00 -1.72 0.49
CA CYS A 34 24.14 -0.83 0.23
C CYS A 34 24.74 -0.31 1.56
N LYS A 35 26.04 -0.53 1.79
CA LYS A 35 26.72 -0.09 3.03
C LYS A 35 26.65 1.42 3.27
N GLU A 36 26.60 2.20 2.18
CA GLU A 36 26.51 3.66 2.24
C GLU A 36 25.13 4.13 2.76
N PHE A 37 24.11 3.26 2.67
CA PHE A 37 22.73 3.56 3.06
C PHE A 37 22.34 3.05 4.44
N ILE A 38 23.29 2.46 5.18
CA ILE A 38 23.05 1.99 6.55
C ILE A 38 22.78 3.19 7.48
N PRO A 39 21.65 3.19 8.23
CA PRO A 39 21.37 4.21 9.23
C PRO A 39 22.43 4.27 10.32
N GLU A 40 22.61 5.44 10.92
CA GLU A 40 23.44 5.62 12.13
C GLU A 40 22.60 5.62 13.40
N ARG A 41 21.31 5.98 13.30
CA ARG A 41 20.42 6.19 14.43
C ARG A 41 18.99 5.78 14.14
N TRP A 42 18.24 5.47 15.20
CA TRP A 42 16.83 5.10 15.11
C TRP A 42 15.98 5.55 16.31
N GLY A 43 14.66 5.67 16.16
CA GLY A 43 13.71 6.05 17.22
C GLY A 43 12.34 6.49 16.66
N PHE A 44 11.45 7.04 17.47
CA PHE A 44 10.16 7.57 16.99
C PHE A 44 10.29 8.87 16.16
N SER A 45 9.25 9.20 15.38
CA SER A 45 9.16 10.49 14.68
C SER A 45 8.93 11.64 15.67
N ILE A 46 8.14 11.39 16.73
CA ILE A 46 7.81 12.36 17.79
C ILE A 46 8.98 12.55 18.77
N ASP A 47 9.90 11.58 18.85
CA ASP A 47 11.08 11.72 19.68
C ASP A 47 12.02 12.81 19.14
N SER A 48 12.40 13.74 20.00
CA SER A 48 13.40 14.75 19.64
C SER A 48 14.70 14.08 19.20
N PHE A 49 15.43 14.69 18.26
CA PHE A 49 16.67 14.14 17.67
C PHE A 49 17.73 13.67 18.69
N ASN A 50 17.65 14.11 19.95
CA ASN A 50 18.57 13.78 21.03
C ASN A 50 18.21 12.48 21.77
N LYS A 51 17.02 11.91 21.55
CA LYS A 51 16.58 10.64 22.16
C LYS A 51 16.79 9.41 21.26
N LYS A 52 17.29 9.60 20.04
CA LYS A 52 17.52 8.49 19.09
C LYS A 52 18.67 7.60 19.54
N ARG A 53 18.45 6.29 19.42
CA ARG A 53 19.42 5.22 19.74
C ARG A 53 20.40 5.03 18.60
N ILE A 54 21.55 4.40 18.88
CA ILE A 54 22.53 4.04 17.86
C ILE A 54 21.98 2.84 17.09
N PHE A 55 22.05 2.90 15.76
CA PHE A 55 21.70 1.79 14.90
C PHE A 55 22.95 0.94 14.64
N SER A 56 22.85 -0.37 14.86
CA SER A 56 23.92 -1.34 14.57
C SER A 56 23.37 -2.41 13.62
N PRO A 57 23.94 -2.58 12.41
CA PRO A 57 23.51 -3.64 11.50
C PRO A 57 23.82 -5.05 12.03
N GLU A 58 24.69 -5.18 13.03
CA GLU A 58 25.02 -6.44 13.72
C GLU A 58 24.03 -6.80 14.83
N ASN A 59 23.27 -5.82 15.34
CA ASN A 59 22.27 -6.00 16.40
C ASN A 59 20.94 -5.35 16.01
N LEU A 60 20.08 -6.15 15.40
CA LEU A 60 18.74 -5.74 14.96
C LEU A 60 17.64 -6.06 15.97
N ASP A 61 17.97 -6.72 17.09
CA ASP A 61 16.97 -7.17 18.06
C ASP A 61 16.17 -6.00 18.62
N GLU A 62 16.89 -4.99 19.14
CA GLU A 62 16.30 -3.82 19.78
C GLU A 62 15.42 -2.98 18.84
N PRO A 63 15.86 -2.57 17.63
CA PRO A 63 14.98 -1.83 16.71
C PRO A 63 13.78 -2.67 16.24
N SER A 64 13.92 -3.99 16.10
CA SER A 64 12.82 -4.88 15.65
C SER A 64 11.78 -5.10 16.73
N GLU A 65 12.23 -5.33 17.97
CA GLU A 65 11.37 -5.44 19.12
C GLU A 65 10.62 -4.13 19.37
N TYR A 66 11.34 -3.00 19.29
CA TYR A 66 10.69 -1.70 19.39
C TYR A 66 9.67 -1.45 18.29
N PHE A 67 10.01 -1.72 17.03
CA PHE A 67 9.11 -1.48 15.90
C PHE A 67 7.81 -2.30 15.96
N THR A 68 7.84 -3.45 16.63
CA THR A 68 6.71 -4.38 16.77
C THR A 68 5.88 -4.15 18.04
N GLN A 69 6.51 -3.71 19.14
CA GLN A 69 5.83 -3.50 20.42
C GLN A 69 5.10 -2.15 20.52
N GLN A 70 5.51 -1.17 19.72
CA GLN A 70 5.02 0.21 19.83
C GLN A 70 3.65 0.41 19.18
N ARG A 71 2.60 -0.13 19.81
CA ARG A 71 1.23 0.39 19.62
C ARG A 71 1.18 1.75 20.31
N ILE A 72 0.86 2.83 19.60
CA ILE A 72 0.64 4.10 20.28
C ILE A 72 -0.57 3.93 21.23
N LYS A 73 -0.30 3.80 22.53
CA LYS A 73 -1.31 3.96 23.58
C LYS A 73 -1.67 5.44 23.65
N PHE A 74 -2.68 5.85 22.88
CA PHE A 74 -3.49 7.00 23.26
C PHE A 74 -4.59 6.48 24.19
N ASP A 75 -4.30 6.43 25.49
CA ASP A 75 -5.32 6.31 26.53
C ASP A 75 -6.11 7.64 26.55
N ASP A 76 -7.13 7.73 25.70
CA ASP A 76 -8.25 8.65 25.89
C ASP A 76 -9.51 7.89 25.44
N GLU A 77 -10.40 7.62 26.39
CA GLU A 77 -11.60 6.76 26.24
C GLU A 77 -12.61 7.27 25.18
N ASP A 78 -12.35 8.42 24.54
CA ASP A 78 -13.22 9.06 23.54
C ASP A 78 -12.62 9.17 22.12
N GLN A 79 -11.44 8.61 21.85
CA GLN A 79 -10.86 8.63 20.50
C GLN A 79 -10.55 7.22 19.97
N LYS A 80 -11.06 6.92 18.78
CA LYS A 80 -10.80 5.70 18.00
C LYS A 80 -9.31 5.35 18.06
N VAL A 81 -8.96 4.24 18.70
CA VAL A 81 -7.59 3.78 18.92
C VAL A 81 -6.87 3.62 17.58
N ASN A 82 -5.93 4.52 17.28
CA ASN A 82 -5.04 4.40 16.12
C ASN A 82 -3.97 3.33 16.42
N ASN A 83 -4.09 2.14 15.82
CA ASN A 83 -3.13 1.03 15.92
C ASN A 83 -1.86 1.24 15.06
N TRP A 84 -1.47 2.50 14.88
CA TRP A 84 -0.35 2.88 14.02
C TRP A 84 0.97 2.74 14.77
N SER A 85 1.94 2.05 14.16
CA SER A 85 3.31 1.92 14.66
C SER A 85 4.26 2.58 13.66
N GLU A 86 5.26 3.30 14.15
CA GLU A 86 6.25 3.96 13.29
C GLU A 86 7.66 3.88 13.87
N ILE A 87 8.66 3.84 12.99
CA ILE A 87 10.07 4.00 13.32
C ILE A 87 10.72 4.95 12.33
N THR A 88 11.61 5.78 12.85
CA THR A 88 12.51 6.62 12.05
C THR A 88 13.92 6.08 12.11
N LEU A 89 14.58 6.13 10.96
CA LEU A 89 16.00 5.80 10.80
C LEU A 89 16.69 7.00 10.18
N GLU A 90 17.92 7.29 10.59
CA GLU A 90 18.63 8.48 10.15
C GLU A 90 20.11 8.20 9.95
N ARG A 91 20.68 8.82 8.92
CA ARG A 91 22.11 8.95 8.68
C ARG A 91 22.46 10.41 8.49
N LYS A 92 23.40 10.94 9.28
CA LYS A 92 23.80 12.36 9.23
C LYS A 92 25.01 12.61 8.34
N LYS A 93 25.83 11.58 8.09
CA LYS A 93 26.92 11.62 7.13
C LYS A 93 26.39 11.48 5.71
N SER A 94 27.04 12.11 4.74
CA SER A 94 26.71 11.94 3.32
C SER A 94 26.89 10.45 2.90
N PRO A 95 25.96 9.88 2.11
CA PRO A 95 24.66 10.48 1.78
C PRO A 95 23.77 10.59 3.02
N LYS A 96 23.25 11.79 3.32
CA LYS A 96 22.28 11.96 4.41
C LYS A 96 21.00 11.24 4.04
N LEU A 97 20.44 10.53 5.01
CA LEU A 97 19.27 9.69 4.83
C LEU A 97 18.28 9.89 5.96
N TYR A 98 17.00 9.80 5.62
CA TYR A 98 15.92 9.76 6.58
C TYR A 98 14.89 8.75 6.12
N TYR A 99 14.63 7.74 6.95
CA TYR A 99 13.58 6.75 6.70
C TYR A 99 12.49 6.96 7.73
N LEU A 100 11.24 6.99 7.28
CA LEU A 100 10.05 6.93 8.11
C LEU A 100 9.27 5.72 7.64
N ILE A 101 9.23 4.71 8.51
CA ILE A 101 8.62 3.42 8.21
C ILE A 101 7.45 3.29 9.16
N GLY A 102 6.24 3.23 8.59
CA GLY A 102 5.00 3.18 9.34
C GLY A 102 4.16 1.99 8.90
N TRP A 103 3.45 1.38 9.82
CA TRP A 103 2.53 0.29 9.54
C TRP A 103 1.37 0.27 10.53
N ASP A 104 0.25 -0.30 10.08
CA ASP A 104 -0.92 -0.61 10.90
C ASP A 104 -1.31 -2.08 10.63
N LYS A 105 -1.83 -2.77 11.64
CA LYS A 105 -2.41 -4.12 11.45
C LYS A 105 -3.59 -4.12 10.48
N LEU A 106 -4.28 -3.00 10.35
CA LEU A 106 -5.51 -2.86 9.58
C LEU A 106 -5.28 -2.19 8.22
N HIS A 107 -4.21 -1.41 8.07
CA HIS A 107 -4.04 -0.51 6.94
C HIS A 107 -2.64 -0.62 6.31
N PRO A 108 -2.56 -0.67 4.96
CA PRO A 108 -1.31 -0.52 4.22
C PRO A 108 -0.54 0.73 4.68
N GLY A 109 0.73 0.56 5.05
CA GLY A 109 1.59 1.66 5.49
C GLY A 109 2.16 2.46 4.32
N SER A 110 2.26 3.79 4.48
CA SER A 110 3.11 4.62 3.62
C SER A 110 4.51 4.72 4.20
N ASN A 111 5.50 4.23 3.48
CA ASN A 111 6.90 4.20 3.88
C ASN A 111 7.70 5.18 3.05
N ARG A 112 8.46 6.05 3.73
CA ARG A 112 9.16 7.18 3.14
C ARG A 112 10.65 7.04 3.33
N TYR A 113 11.39 7.10 2.24
CA TYR A 113 12.84 7.01 2.21
C TYR A 113 13.41 8.24 1.51
N GLU A 114 14.10 9.09 2.26
CA GLU A 114 14.67 10.35 1.77
C GLU A 114 16.19 10.25 1.70
N ILE A 115 16.76 10.79 0.63
CA ILE A 115 18.21 10.86 0.40
C ILE A 115 18.61 12.25 -0.08
N GLU A 116 19.80 12.72 0.33
CA GLU A 116 20.31 14.01 -0.09
C GLU A 116 20.41 14.14 -1.63
N LYS A 117 19.85 15.22 -2.15
CA LYS A 117 19.81 15.49 -3.60
C LYS A 117 21.19 15.57 -4.25
N THR A 118 22.18 16.13 -3.54
CA THR A 118 23.53 16.36 -4.06
C THR A 118 24.27 15.06 -4.38
N TYR A 119 24.06 14.01 -3.59
CA TYR A 119 24.68 12.70 -3.79
C TYR A 119 24.21 12.04 -5.09
N LEU A 120 22.93 12.24 -5.44
CA LEU A 120 22.28 11.65 -6.61
C LEU A 120 22.55 12.40 -7.92
N LYS A 121 23.32 13.50 -7.91
CA LYS A 121 23.78 14.14 -9.16
C LYS A 121 24.74 13.25 -9.94
N ASP A 122 25.46 12.36 -9.25
CA ASP A 122 26.25 11.31 -9.88
C ASP A 122 25.33 10.18 -10.37
N LYS A 123 25.49 9.79 -11.65
CA LYS A 123 24.63 8.77 -12.28
C LYS A 123 24.79 7.38 -11.67
N ASN A 124 25.97 7.02 -11.19
CA ASN A 124 26.19 5.73 -10.52
C ASN A 124 25.50 5.71 -9.15
N ASN A 125 25.55 6.83 -8.43
CA ASN A 125 24.85 6.97 -7.16
C ASN A 125 23.33 6.95 -7.34
N LEU A 126 22.81 7.59 -8.40
CA LEU A 126 21.40 7.48 -8.77
C LEU A 126 20.99 6.04 -9.05
N LYS A 127 21.80 5.29 -9.82
CA LYS A 127 21.56 3.88 -10.09
C LYS A 127 21.54 3.04 -8.80
N LYS A 128 22.52 3.23 -7.90
CA LYS A 128 22.54 2.56 -6.59
C LYS A 128 21.27 2.84 -5.78
N TRP A 129 20.78 4.09 -5.80
CA TRP A 129 19.55 4.45 -5.09
C TRP A 129 18.32 3.80 -5.70
N ILE A 130 18.19 3.77 -7.03
CA ILE A 130 17.09 3.09 -7.72
C ILE A 130 17.08 1.59 -7.36
N GLU A 131 18.23 0.91 -7.45
CA GLU A 131 18.37 -0.50 -7.08
C GLU A 131 18.03 -0.77 -5.60
N TYR A 132 18.41 0.16 -4.71
CA TYR A 132 18.05 0.11 -3.30
C TYR A 132 16.53 0.27 -3.10
N SER A 133 15.92 1.25 -3.77
CA SER A 133 14.47 1.49 -3.73
C SER A 133 13.66 0.31 -4.29
N HIS A 134 14.15 -0.37 -5.33
CA HIS A 134 13.52 -1.60 -5.84
C HIS A 134 13.41 -2.67 -4.74
N LYS A 135 14.49 -2.90 -3.99
CA LYS A 135 14.52 -3.90 -2.91
C LYS A 135 13.59 -3.51 -1.77
N LEU A 136 13.56 -2.22 -1.41
CA LEU A 136 12.61 -1.71 -0.41
C LEU A 136 11.17 -1.88 -0.88
N PHE A 137 10.87 -1.60 -2.15
CA PHE A 137 9.53 -1.77 -2.70
C PHE A 137 9.08 -3.23 -2.61
N VAL A 138 9.96 -4.18 -2.91
CA VAL A 138 9.67 -5.62 -2.76
C VAL A 138 9.49 -6.00 -1.29
N ALA A 139 10.37 -5.57 -0.40
CA ALA A 139 10.30 -5.89 1.03
C ALA A 139 9.04 -5.31 1.73
N HIS A 140 8.47 -4.25 1.17
CA HIS A 140 7.21 -3.66 1.63
C HIS A 140 5.97 -4.30 1.02
N GLU A 141 6.12 -5.31 0.15
CA GLU A 141 5.04 -5.79 -0.71
C GLU A 141 4.32 -4.61 -1.38
N GLY A 142 5.12 -3.71 -1.97
CA GLY A 142 4.65 -2.45 -2.53
C GLY A 142 3.52 -2.65 -3.53
N ARG A 143 2.42 -1.90 -3.36
CA ARG A 143 1.32 -1.83 -4.33
C ARG A 143 1.57 -0.74 -5.36
N PHE A 144 1.86 0.45 -4.85
CA PHE A 144 2.16 1.63 -5.61
C PHE A 144 3.29 2.39 -4.92
N GLY A 145 4.07 3.12 -5.68
CA GLY A 145 5.12 3.96 -5.12
C GLY A 145 5.70 4.89 -6.18
N TYR A 146 6.52 5.82 -5.74
CA TYR A 146 7.19 6.73 -6.65
C TYR A 146 8.55 7.17 -6.10
N ILE A 147 9.41 7.59 -7.02
CA ILE A 147 10.60 8.37 -6.71
C ILE A 147 10.42 9.77 -7.29
N SER A 148 10.58 10.78 -6.45
CA SER A 148 10.37 12.17 -6.86
C SER A 148 11.31 13.10 -6.10
N CYS A 149 11.47 14.32 -6.59
CA CYS A 149 12.00 15.37 -5.74
C CYS A 149 10.89 15.92 -4.83
N ARG A 150 11.27 16.46 -3.66
CA ARG A 150 10.30 17.04 -2.71
C ARG A 150 9.33 18.06 -3.34
N HIS A 151 9.81 18.87 -4.27
CA HIS A 151 8.97 19.87 -4.94
C HIS A 151 7.92 19.23 -5.85
N GLU A 152 8.27 18.16 -6.55
CA GLU A 152 7.34 17.40 -7.39
C GLU A 152 6.28 16.71 -6.55
N GLU A 153 6.69 16.06 -5.44
CA GLU A 153 5.77 15.45 -4.49
C GLU A 153 4.73 16.46 -4.01
N TYR A 154 5.18 17.57 -3.44
CA TYR A 154 4.29 18.60 -2.93
C TYR A 154 3.38 19.19 -4.01
N TYR A 155 3.91 19.37 -5.22
CA TYR A 155 3.10 19.80 -6.36
C TYR A 155 2.05 18.76 -6.77
N LYS A 156 2.14 17.49 -6.41
CA LYS A 156 1.15 16.48 -6.82
C LYS A 156 0.23 16.05 -5.69
N THR A 157 0.67 16.15 -4.45
CA THR A 157 -0.06 15.61 -3.30
C THR A 157 -0.60 16.68 -2.34
N GLU A 158 -0.14 17.94 -2.44
CA GLU A 158 -0.43 18.99 -1.47
C GLU A 158 -0.92 20.32 -2.07
N ILE A 159 -1.59 21.13 -1.24
CA ILE A 159 -1.96 22.52 -1.54
C ILE A 159 -1.31 23.46 -0.52
N TYR A 160 -0.59 24.46 -1.02
CA TYR A 160 0.15 25.43 -0.20
C TYR A 160 -0.68 26.63 0.25
N TRP A 161 -0.44 27.08 1.49
CA TRP A 161 -1.10 28.24 2.10
C TRP A 161 -0.65 29.59 1.56
N SER A 162 0.48 29.70 0.86
CA SER A 162 1.03 31.00 0.42
C SER A 162 0.18 31.73 -0.62
N GLU A 163 -1.00 31.20 -0.95
CA GLU A 163 -2.03 31.87 -1.76
C GLU A 163 -3.24 32.38 -0.94
N ALA A 164 -3.31 32.19 0.39
CA ALA A 164 -4.34 32.78 1.27
C ALA A 164 -3.93 32.81 2.77
N TYR A 165 -4.10 33.98 3.41
CA TYR A 165 -3.92 34.28 4.84
C TYR A 165 -4.45 33.21 5.82
N ASN A 166 -3.65 32.86 6.86
CA ASN A 166 -3.99 31.94 7.95
C ASN A 166 -4.23 32.73 9.28
N PRO A 167 -5.41 32.63 9.93
CA PRO A 167 -5.70 33.30 11.21
C PRO A 167 -5.05 32.65 12.44
N TYR A 168 -4.36 31.52 12.30
CA TYR A 168 -3.66 30.80 13.39
C TYR A 168 -2.14 30.75 13.22
N ALA A 169 -1.58 31.43 12.22
CA ALA A 169 -0.14 31.50 12.05
C ALA A 169 0.46 32.56 12.98
N ASP A 170 1.39 32.13 13.82
CA ASP A 170 2.47 32.99 14.30
C ASP A 170 3.12 33.66 13.08
N PRO A 171 3.24 35.00 13.02
CA PRO A 171 3.75 35.73 11.86
C PRO A 171 5.14 35.29 11.36
N ASP A 172 5.89 34.53 12.16
CA ASP A 172 7.21 33.99 11.81
C ASP A 172 7.19 32.60 11.12
N ILE A 173 6.01 31.97 10.96
CA ILE A 173 5.89 30.67 10.26
C ILE A 173 5.60 30.90 8.76
N GLU A 174 6.66 30.96 7.96
CA GLU A 174 6.60 30.93 6.49
C GLU A 174 5.99 29.61 5.97
N GLY A 175 4.70 29.67 5.65
CA GLY A 175 4.04 28.70 4.78
C GLY A 175 3.78 27.33 5.40
N GLY A 176 2.81 26.65 4.82
CA GLY A 176 2.56 25.24 5.10
C GLY A 176 1.70 24.69 3.98
N SER A 177 1.30 23.44 4.14
CA SER A 177 0.58 22.72 3.12
C SER A 177 -0.44 21.79 3.75
N ILE A 178 -1.47 21.44 2.98
CA ILE A 178 -2.45 20.43 3.36
C ILE A 178 -2.23 19.23 2.44
N PRO A 179 -1.89 18.04 2.98
CA PRO A 179 -1.88 16.81 2.20
C PRO A 179 -3.32 16.47 1.80
N ILE A 180 -3.56 16.33 0.50
CA ILE A 180 -4.91 16.25 -0.05
C ILE A 180 -5.16 14.94 -0.77
N VAL A 181 -4.13 14.32 -1.33
CA VAL A 181 -4.27 13.10 -2.13
C VAL A 181 -3.62 11.91 -1.43
N GLY A 182 -4.43 10.96 -1.01
CA GLY A 182 -4.03 9.60 -0.66
C GLY A 182 -4.58 8.61 -1.70
N LEU A 183 -4.15 7.34 -1.65
CA LEU A 183 -4.65 6.32 -2.58
C LEU A 183 -6.16 6.05 -2.43
N ASP A 184 -6.75 6.40 -1.27
CA ASP A 184 -8.21 6.46 -1.04
C ASP A 184 -8.93 7.50 -1.92
N LYS A 185 -8.19 8.36 -2.62
CA LYS A 185 -8.77 9.39 -3.51
C LYS A 185 -8.40 9.17 -4.97
N GLY A 186 -7.54 8.19 -5.24
CA GLY A 186 -7.02 7.87 -6.57
C GLY A 186 -5.50 7.88 -6.60
N ILE A 187 -4.92 7.50 -7.74
CA ILE A 187 -3.47 7.56 -7.90
C ILE A 187 -3.07 9.04 -7.94
N PRO A 188 -2.16 9.52 -7.06
CA PRO A 188 -1.87 10.96 -6.96
C PRO A 188 -1.31 11.60 -8.22
N GLY A 189 -0.75 10.79 -9.10
CA GLY A 189 -0.21 11.21 -10.39
C GLY A 189 0.91 10.29 -10.85
N ILE A 190 1.56 10.69 -11.94
CA ILE A 190 2.78 10.08 -12.46
C ILE A 190 3.95 10.99 -12.10
N PHE A 191 4.94 10.46 -11.41
CA PHE A 191 6.14 11.16 -10.93
C PHE A 191 7.32 10.94 -11.87
N TRP A 192 8.50 11.46 -11.51
CA TRP A 192 9.72 11.12 -12.23
C TRP A 192 9.94 9.60 -12.34
N GLY A 193 9.90 8.87 -11.23
CA GLY A 193 9.98 7.41 -11.18
C GLY A 193 8.72 6.82 -10.53
N ASN A 194 8.20 5.72 -11.06
CA ASN A 194 6.90 5.18 -10.67
C ASN A 194 6.95 3.66 -10.52
N TYR A 195 6.29 3.15 -9.50
CA TYR A 195 6.12 1.73 -9.23
C TYR A 195 4.66 1.35 -9.31
N PHE A 196 4.37 0.33 -10.11
CA PHE A 196 3.06 -0.30 -10.21
C PHE A 196 3.25 -1.80 -10.02
N ASN A 197 2.65 -2.37 -8.98
CA ASN A 197 2.73 -3.82 -8.79
C ASN A 197 1.95 -4.58 -9.88
N SER A 198 2.08 -5.91 -9.87
CA SER A 198 1.38 -6.79 -10.80
C SER A 198 -0.13 -6.53 -10.85
N PHE A 199 -0.74 -6.24 -9.70
CA PHE A 199 -2.16 -5.89 -9.62
C PHE A 199 -2.50 -4.68 -10.51
N TYR A 200 -1.81 -3.54 -10.36
CA TYR A 200 -2.10 -2.37 -11.19
C TYR A 200 -1.80 -2.62 -12.67
N VAL A 201 -0.74 -3.40 -12.94
CA VAL A 201 -0.37 -3.80 -14.30
C VAL A 201 -1.50 -4.60 -14.95
N ASP A 202 -2.09 -5.55 -14.22
CA ASP A 202 -3.23 -6.34 -14.66
C ASP A 202 -4.50 -5.49 -14.80
N TRP A 203 -4.72 -4.55 -13.87
CA TRP A 203 -5.90 -3.68 -13.85
C TRP A 203 -5.96 -2.71 -15.03
N PHE A 204 -4.84 -2.06 -15.34
CA PHE A 204 -4.76 -1.20 -16.54
C PHE A 204 -4.69 -2.00 -17.85
N GLY A 205 -4.22 -3.25 -17.78
CA GLY A 205 -3.94 -4.11 -18.92
C GLY A 205 -2.45 -4.19 -19.20
N ARG A 206 -1.90 -5.42 -19.22
CA ARG A 206 -0.48 -5.68 -19.48
C ARG A 206 0.00 -5.13 -20.82
N ASP A 207 -0.86 -5.20 -21.84
CA ASP A 207 -0.64 -4.67 -23.18
C ASP A 207 -0.41 -3.15 -23.20
N LYS A 208 -1.06 -2.41 -22.29
CA LYS A 208 -0.76 -0.98 -22.11
C LYS A 208 0.64 -0.76 -21.56
N PHE A 209 1.13 -1.63 -20.69
CA PHE A 209 2.47 -1.53 -20.16
C PHE A 209 3.54 -1.87 -21.19
N ASP A 210 3.23 -2.69 -22.21
CA ASP A 210 4.15 -2.98 -23.32
C ASP A 210 4.45 -1.72 -24.15
N THR A 211 3.42 -0.91 -24.39
CA THR A 211 3.46 0.32 -25.20
C THR A 211 3.56 1.62 -24.37
N LEU A 212 3.81 1.50 -23.07
CA LEU A 212 3.82 2.62 -22.14
C LEU A 212 4.83 3.70 -22.56
N PRO A 213 4.41 4.98 -22.75
CA PRO A 213 5.34 6.06 -22.99
C PRO A 213 6.22 6.26 -21.74
N CYS A 214 7.52 5.99 -21.85
CA CYS A 214 8.47 6.14 -20.76
C CYS A 214 9.90 6.25 -21.28
N VAL A 215 10.81 6.75 -20.44
CA VAL A 215 12.25 6.82 -20.75
C VAL A 215 12.95 5.51 -20.42
N LYS A 216 12.63 4.92 -19.26
CA LYS A 216 13.12 3.61 -18.81
C LYS A 216 11.97 2.82 -18.22
N LYS A 217 12.03 1.49 -18.37
CA LYS A 217 11.07 0.53 -17.82
C LYS A 217 11.81 -0.73 -17.38
N GLU A 218 11.51 -1.20 -16.19
CA GLU A 218 12.10 -2.39 -15.57
C GLU A 218 11.00 -3.24 -14.94
N ILE A 219 11.13 -4.57 -15.05
CA ILE A 219 10.25 -5.53 -14.38
C ILE A 219 10.99 -6.06 -13.16
N LEU A 220 10.38 -5.94 -11.99
CA LEU A 220 10.93 -6.40 -10.72
C LEU A 220 10.61 -7.89 -10.48
N PRO A 221 11.35 -8.57 -9.56
CA PRO A 221 11.17 -10.00 -9.31
C PRO A 221 9.75 -10.43 -8.91
N ASN A 222 8.99 -9.53 -8.28
CA ASN A 222 7.60 -9.76 -7.87
C ASN A 222 6.57 -9.43 -8.98
N GLY A 223 7.03 -9.19 -10.22
CA GLY A 223 6.17 -8.83 -11.35
C GLY A 223 5.70 -7.38 -11.36
N ALA A 224 6.16 -6.54 -10.42
CA ALA A 224 5.93 -5.11 -10.46
C ALA A 224 6.71 -4.46 -11.61
N ILE A 225 6.22 -3.34 -12.12
CA ILE A 225 6.88 -2.52 -13.13
C ILE A 225 7.34 -1.21 -12.50
N PHE A 226 8.61 -0.91 -12.67
CA PHE A 226 9.18 0.42 -12.43
C PHE A 226 9.39 1.14 -13.76
N PHE A 227 9.05 2.42 -13.85
CA PHE A 227 9.36 3.23 -15.04
C PHE A 227 9.64 4.69 -14.71
N THR A 228 10.38 5.38 -15.59
CA THR A 228 10.70 6.80 -15.45
C THR A 228 10.15 7.66 -16.59
N THR A 229 9.86 8.93 -16.29
CA THR A 229 9.36 9.93 -17.25
C THR A 229 10.41 10.93 -17.74
N ALA A 230 11.60 10.92 -17.14
CA ALA A 230 12.78 11.64 -17.60
C ALA A 230 14.06 10.87 -17.25
N GLU A 231 15.22 11.33 -17.74
CA GLU A 231 16.52 10.72 -17.48
C GLU A 231 16.92 10.79 -16.00
N THR A 232 16.61 11.90 -15.32
CA THR A 232 16.97 12.13 -13.92
C THR A 232 15.80 12.77 -13.15
N PRO A 233 15.73 12.60 -11.81
CA PRO A 233 14.69 13.23 -10.99
C PRO A 233 14.76 14.77 -10.98
N PHE A 234 15.85 15.34 -11.50
CA PHE A 234 16.04 16.78 -11.57
C PHE A 234 15.33 17.41 -12.76
N ASP A 235 14.94 16.59 -13.74
CA ASP A 235 14.27 17.00 -14.97
C ASP A 235 12.73 16.97 -14.85
N TRP A 236 12.20 16.69 -13.65
CA TRP A 236 10.76 16.53 -13.40
C TRP A 236 9.89 17.71 -13.87
N ASN A 237 10.45 18.92 -13.89
CA ASN A 237 9.75 20.16 -14.25
C ASN A 237 10.06 20.65 -15.68
N THR A 238 10.80 19.87 -16.48
CA THR A 238 10.96 20.22 -17.91
C THR A 238 9.66 19.96 -18.66
N GLU A 239 9.47 20.66 -19.79
CA GLU A 239 8.25 20.51 -20.59
C GLU A 239 8.15 19.11 -21.19
N GLU A 240 9.29 18.49 -21.53
CA GLU A 240 9.35 17.11 -22.01
C GLU A 240 8.87 16.13 -20.95
N CYS A 241 9.32 16.27 -19.70
CA CYS A 241 8.89 15.41 -18.60
C CYS A 241 7.40 15.59 -18.29
N LYS A 242 6.89 16.82 -18.26
CA LYS A 242 5.45 17.09 -18.07
C LYS A 242 4.59 16.50 -19.19
N THR A 243 5.06 16.63 -20.43
CA THR A 243 4.40 16.04 -21.60
C THR A 243 4.35 14.52 -21.47
N MET A 244 5.48 13.88 -21.17
CA MET A 244 5.58 12.44 -20.93
C MET A 244 4.64 11.98 -19.80
N GLN A 245 4.60 12.70 -18.67
CA GLN A 245 3.71 12.37 -17.55
C GLN A 245 2.22 12.44 -17.96
N LYS A 246 1.84 13.44 -18.75
CA LYS A 246 0.48 13.57 -19.28
C LYS A 246 0.15 12.45 -20.28
N GLU A 247 1.07 12.10 -21.17
CA GLU A 247 0.91 11.00 -22.11
C GLU A 247 0.73 9.66 -21.38
N VAL A 248 1.47 9.40 -20.31
CA VAL A 248 1.27 8.22 -19.45
C VAL A 248 -0.13 8.20 -18.85
N ILE A 249 -0.60 9.32 -18.30
CA ILE A 249 -1.94 9.43 -17.69
C ILE A 249 -3.02 9.13 -18.73
N GLU A 250 -2.94 9.72 -19.92
CA GLU A 250 -3.91 9.48 -20.99
C GLU A 250 -3.87 8.02 -21.49
N HIS A 251 -2.67 7.45 -21.63
CA HIS A 251 -2.45 6.08 -22.08
C HIS A 251 -3.05 5.05 -21.10
N LEU A 252 -2.73 5.18 -19.82
CA LEU A 252 -3.24 4.30 -18.77
C LEU A 252 -4.73 4.53 -18.51
N GLY A 253 -5.20 5.77 -18.66
CA GLY A 253 -6.59 6.18 -18.53
C GLY A 253 -6.73 7.22 -17.43
N LYS A 254 -7.02 8.46 -17.83
CA LYS A 254 -7.05 9.64 -16.93
C LYS A 254 -7.94 9.48 -15.70
N ASP A 255 -9.03 8.72 -15.81
CA ASP A 255 -10.02 8.56 -14.74
C ASP A 255 -9.46 7.82 -13.52
N ALA A 256 -8.32 7.13 -13.65
CA ALA A 256 -7.62 6.45 -12.55
C ALA A 256 -6.79 7.40 -11.65
N PHE A 257 -6.54 8.62 -12.11
CA PHE A 257 -5.64 9.57 -11.47
C PHE A 257 -6.42 10.74 -10.87
N PHE A 258 -5.95 11.26 -9.74
CA PHE A 258 -6.54 12.42 -9.11
C PHE A 258 -6.21 13.70 -9.91
N ASP A 259 -7.23 14.46 -10.32
CA ASP A 259 -7.05 15.69 -11.10
C ASP A 259 -6.68 16.89 -10.19
N MET A 260 -5.40 16.94 -9.80
CA MET A 260 -4.86 17.99 -8.95
C MET A 260 -4.85 19.36 -9.65
N GLU A 261 -4.67 19.41 -10.97
CA GLU A 261 -4.68 20.66 -11.74
C GLU A 261 -6.09 21.26 -11.80
N GLY A 262 -7.09 20.43 -12.08
CA GLY A 262 -8.49 20.83 -12.03
C GLY A 262 -8.89 21.32 -10.65
N LEU A 263 -8.48 20.63 -9.59
CA LEU A 263 -8.74 21.06 -8.21
C LEU A 263 -8.14 22.44 -7.93
N ARG A 264 -6.88 22.68 -8.31
CA ARG A 264 -6.23 23.99 -8.13
C ARG A 264 -6.95 25.10 -8.88
N ARG A 265 -7.40 24.82 -10.11
CA ARG A 265 -8.21 25.78 -10.88
C ARG A 265 -9.50 26.13 -10.15
N GLU A 266 -10.21 25.13 -9.63
CA GLU A 266 -11.45 25.35 -8.87
C GLU A 266 -11.22 26.12 -7.56
N ILE A 267 -10.13 25.86 -6.86
CA ILE A 267 -9.73 26.61 -5.66
C ILE A 267 -9.45 28.07 -5.99
N LYS A 268 -8.71 28.32 -7.07
CA LYS A 268 -8.42 29.68 -7.53
C LYS A 268 -9.71 30.45 -7.82
N GLU A 269 -10.65 29.85 -8.56
CA GLU A 269 -11.89 30.52 -8.98
C GLU A 269 -12.91 30.65 -7.84
N LYS A 270 -13.09 29.61 -7.02
CA LYS A 270 -14.18 29.53 -6.04
C LYS A 270 -13.77 29.97 -4.64
N VAL A 271 -12.48 30.00 -4.32
CA VAL A 271 -11.97 30.32 -2.98
C VAL A 271 -11.12 31.58 -3.01
N ILE A 272 -10.02 31.58 -3.76
CA ILE A 272 -9.04 32.68 -3.77
C ILE A 272 -9.65 33.96 -4.34
N LYS A 273 -10.23 33.91 -5.56
CA LYS A 273 -10.86 35.09 -6.19
C LYS A 273 -12.05 35.64 -5.40
N LYS A 274 -12.69 34.81 -4.58
CA LYS A 274 -13.81 35.22 -3.71
C LYS A 274 -13.35 35.74 -2.35
N GLY A 275 -12.04 35.76 -2.08
CA GLY A 275 -11.48 36.25 -0.84
C GLY A 275 -11.85 35.42 0.39
N ILE A 276 -12.21 34.14 0.22
CA ILE A 276 -12.54 33.24 1.33
C ILE A 276 -11.26 32.95 2.14
N LYS A 277 -11.35 33.02 3.47
CA LYS A 277 -10.21 32.91 4.39
C LYS A 277 -10.57 32.08 5.62
N GLY A 278 -9.56 31.70 6.42
CA GLY A 278 -9.75 31.06 7.73
C GLY A 278 -10.43 29.69 7.65
N VAL A 279 -11.30 29.39 8.61
CA VAL A 279 -12.00 28.10 8.69
C VAL A 279 -12.87 27.84 7.45
N ASP A 280 -13.48 28.88 6.89
CA ASP A 280 -14.29 28.76 5.67
C ASP A 280 -13.46 28.40 4.45
N TYR A 281 -12.19 28.84 4.39
CA TYR A 281 -11.25 28.41 3.36
C TYR A 281 -11.07 26.89 3.46
N LEU A 282 -10.72 26.39 4.64
CA LEU A 282 -10.49 24.97 4.88
C LEU A 282 -11.71 24.10 4.54
N ASN A 283 -12.90 24.52 4.99
CA ASN A 283 -14.14 23.82 4.68
C ASN A 283 -14.38 23.78 3.16
N LYS A 284 -14.10 24.89 2.46
CA LYS A 284 -14.30 24.95 1.01
C LYS A 284 -13.30 24.09 0.24
N ILE A 285 -12.05 24.03 0.68
CA ILE A 285 -11.07 23.09 0.12
C ILE A 285 -11.56 21.65 0.30
N HIS A 286 -12.00 21.26 1.51
CA HIS A 286 -12.52 19.91 1.76
C HIS A 286 -13.72 19.55 0.87
N GLU A 287 -14.66 20.48 0.66
CA GLU A 287 -15.78 20.27 -0.26
C GLU A 287 -15.32 20.02 -1.70
N LEU A 288 -14.36 20.82 -2.18
CA LEU A 288 -13.82 20.65 -3.53
C LEU A 288 -13.06 19.34 -3.67
N VAL A 289 -12.24 18.96 -2.69
CA VAL A 289 -11.52 17.67 -2.68
C VAL A 289 -12.49 16.50 -2.78
N LYS A 290 -13.61 16.52 -2.04
CA LYS A 290 -14.65 15.48 -2.11
C LYS A 290 -15.25 15.36 -3.52
N LEU A 291 -15.51 16.49 -4.18
CA LEU A 291 -16.03 16.51 -5.55
C LEU A 291 -15.04 15.90 -6.56
N PHE A 292 -13.75 16.21 -6.45
CA PHE A 292 -12.72 15.65 -7.34
C PHE A 292 -12.46 14.17 -7.07
N THR A 293 -12.61 13.75 -5.80
CA THR A 293 -12.55 12.34 -5.43
C THR A 293 -13.69 11.54 -6.09
N SER A 294 -14.93 12.04 -6.08
CA SER A 294 -16.06 11.33 -6.69
C SER A 294 -16.04 11.29 -8.22
N LEU A 295 -15.26 12.18 -8.85
CA LEU A 295 -15.04 12.17 -10.31
C LEU A 295 -13.94 11.19 -10.73
N SER A 296 -12.98 10.92 -9.84
CA SER A 296 -11.94 9.93 -10.07
C SER A 296 -12.59 8.54 -9.95
N ARG A 297 -12.53 7.73 -11.01
CA ARG A 297 -13.03 6.34 -10.99
C ARG A 297 -11.99 5.45 -10.34
N VAL A 298 -11.76 5.70 -9.06
CA VAL A 298 -10.96 4.83 -8.21
C VAL A 298 -11.73 3.52 -8.09
N PRO A 299 -11.17 2.38 -8.48
CA PRO A 299 -11.81 1.11 -8.20
C PRO A 299 -12.08 0.98 -6.71
N GLU A 300 -13.28 0.49 -6.36
CA GLU A 300 -13.73 0.34 -4.97
C GLU A 300 -12.69 -0.39 -4.11
N PHE A 301 -11.95 -1.34 -4.68
CA PHE A 301 -10.90 -2.07 -3.97
C PHE A 301 -9.61 -1.29 -3.64
N LEU A 302 -9.32 -0.16 -4.29
CA LEU A 302 -8.22 0.75 -3.88
C LEU A 302 -8.63 1.61 -2.67
N LEU A 303 -9.94 1.77 -2.46
CA LEU A 303 -10.54 2.37 -1.25
C LEU A 303 -10.63 1.34 -0.11
N GLU A 304 -10.77 0.06 -0.48
CA GLU A 304 -10.90 -1.05 0.46
C GLU A 304 -9.54 -1.45 1.05
N GLY A 305 -9.46 -1.20 2.35
CA GLY A 305 -8.22 -1.19 3.13
C GLY A 305 -8.01 0.11 3.89
N ILE A 306 -8.83 1.16 3.67
CA ILE A 306 -8.78 2.40 4.46
C ILE A 306 -10.04 2.59 5.34
N THR A 307 -11.16 1.93 5.04
CA THR A 307 -12.39 1.97 5.88
C THR A 307 -13.26 0.69 5.87
N GLU A 308 -12.82 -0.38 5.21
CA GLU A 308 -13.64 -1.57 5.05
C GLU A 308 -13.54 -2.51 6.25
N SER A 309 -14.68 -3.04 6.75
CA SER A 309 -14.66 -4.09 7.77
C SER A 309 -14.03 -5.36 7.21
N PHE A 310 -13.34 -6.11 8.07
CA PHE A 310 -12.73 -7.40 7.69
C PHE A 310 -13.73 -8.33 6.99
N GLU A 311 -14.98 -8.34 7.43
CA GLU A 311 -16.06 -9.11 6.80
C GLU A 311 -16.30 -8.74 5.34
N ASN A 312 -16.30 -7.45 5.00
CA ASN A 312 -16.50 -7.00 3.62
C ASN A 312 -15.28 -7.32 2.75
N GLN A 313 -14.08 -7.23 3.33
CA GLN A 313 -12.85 -7.69 2.66
C GLN A 313 -12.96 -9.18 2.29
N MET A 314 -13.42 -10.03 3.21
CA MET A 314 -13.59 -11.47 2.94
C MET A 314 -14.66 -11.73 1.87
N LYS A 315 -15.78 -11.00 1.90
CA LYS A 315 -16.81 -11.07 0.84
C LYS A 315 -16.24 -10.71 -0.53
N ARG A 316 -15.47 -9.64 -0.63
CA ARG A 316 -14.82 -9.27 -1.89
C ARG A 316 -13.87 -10.36 -2.38
N GLU A 317 -12.99 -10.84 -1.52
CA GLU A 317 -12.00 -11.86 -1.90
C GLU A 317 -12.67 -13.14 -2.38
N ALA A 318 -13.79 -13.51 -1.78
CA ALA A 318 -14.64 -14.60 -2.26
C ALA A 318 -15.20 -14.33 -3.67
N GLU A 319 -15.67 -13.11 -3.95
CA GLU A 319 -16.15 -12.71 -5.27
C GLU A 319 -15.05 -12.71 -6.34
N ILE A 320 -13.83 -12.32 -5.96
CA ILE A 320 -12.65 -12.43 -6.85
C ILE A 320 -12.47 -13.89 -7.28
N TYR A 321 -12.57 -14.84 -6.35
CA TYR A 321 -12.46 -16.26 -6.67
C TYR A 321 -13.58 -16.73 -7.62
N VAL A 322 -14.83 -16.32 -7.37
CA VAL A 322 -15.95 -16.60 -8.28
C VAL A 322 -15.67 -16.11 -9.70
N ASN A 323 -15.13 -14.90 -9.83
CA ASN A 323 -14.80 -14.31 -11.12
C ASN A 323 -13.65 -15.03 -11.84
N ILE A 324 -12.63 -15.49 -11.09
CA ILE A 324 -11.53 -16.29 -11.62
C ILE A 324 -12.07 -17.60 -12.23
N ILE A 325 -12.84 -18.36 -11.46
CA ILE A 325 -13.38 -19.66 -11.89
C ILE A 325 -14.36 -19.50 -13.05
N LYS A 326 -15.20 -18.46 -13.03
CA LYS A 326 -16.08 -18.14 -14.15
C LYS A 326 -15.30 -17.84 -15.43
N LYS A 327 -14.19 -17.09 -15.34
CA LYS A 327 -13.40 -16.69 -16.51
C LYS A 327 -12.55 -17.85 -17.06
N GLN A 328 -11.97 -18.67 -16.18
CA GLN A 328 -11.03 -19.72 -16.56
C GLN A 328 -11.72 -21.05 -16.91
N ASN A 329 -12.77 -21.41 -16.17
CA ASN A 329 -13.41 -22.73 -16.28
C ASN A 329 -14.84 -22.65 -16.82
N ASN A 330 -15.38 -21.44 -17.03
CA ASN A 330 -16.78 -21.22 -17.43
C ASN A 330 -17.79 -21.84 -16.43
N VAL A 331 -17.39 -21.96 -15.15
CA VAL A 331 -18.22 -22.48 -14.06
C VAL A 331 -18.80 -21.32 -13.27
N LYS A 332 -20.12 -21.34 -13.02
CA LYS A 332 -20.80 -20.34 -12.20
C LYS A 332 -20.98 -20.88 -10.77
N LEU A 333 -20.20 -20.35 -9.85
CA LEU A 333 -20.27 -20.69 -8.43
C LEU A 333 -21.36 -19.87 -7.72
N ASN A 334 -22.12 -20.51 -6.82
CA ASN A 334 -23.22 -19.88 -6.06
C ASN A 334 -23.16 -20.12 -4.54
N TYR A 335 -21.99 -20.50 -4.01
CA TYR A 335 -21.73 -20.71 -2.59
C TYR A 335 -22.52 -21.89 -2.01
N THR A 336 -22.52 -23.01 -2.73
CA THR A 336 -23.21 -24.26 -2.35
C THR A 336 -22.21 -25.38 -2.09
N GLU A 337 -22.62 -26.43 -1.37
CA GLU A 337 -21.81 -27.65 -1.21
C GLU A 337 -21.34 -28.21 -2.56
N LYS A 338 -22.23 -28.24 -3.56
CA LYS A 338 -21.93 -28.73 -4.91
C LYS A 338 -20.85 -27.90 -5.62
N ASP A 339 -20.76 -26.61 -5.33
CA ASP A 339 -19.72 -25.76 -5.90
C ASP A 339 -18.33 -26.17 -5.39
N LEU A 340 -18.24 -26.68 -4.15
CA LEU A 340 -16.98 -27.18 -3.59
C LEU A 340 -16.48 -28.40 -4.35
N ASP A 341 -17.36 -29.29 -4.80
CA ASP A 341 -16.98 -30.44 -5.63
C ASP A 341 -16.37 -29.99 -6.97
N ALA A 342 -16.94 -28.96 -7.60
CA ALA A 342 -16.37 -28.40 -8.83
C ALA A 342 -15.01 -27.71 -8.59
N ILE A 343 -14.85 -27.06 -7.44
CA ILE A 343 -13.59 -26.44 -7.03
C ILE A 343 -12.51 -27.50 -6.78
N GLU A 344 -12.86 -28.64 -6.17
CA GLU A 344 -11.93 -29.75 -5.96
C GLU A 344 -11.34 -30.27 -7.28
N GLU A 345 -12.14 -30.36 -8.34
CA GLU A 345 -11.66 -30.72 -9.68
C GLU A 345 -10.65 -29.69 -10.23
N VAL A 346 -10.88 -28.40 -9.99
CA VAL A 346 -9.97 -27.33 -10.41
C VAL A 346 -8.65 -27.39 -9.63
N ILE A 347 -8.71 -27.60 -8.32
CA ILE A 347 -7.52 -27.74 -7.46
C ILE A 347 -6.67 -28.94 -7.93
N GLU A 348 -7.31 -30.07 -8.24
CA GLU A 348 -6.60 -31.26 -8.73
C GLU A 348 -5.90 -30.99 -10.07
N ALA A 349 -6.58 -30.33 -11.01
CA ALA A 349 -5.97 -29.95 -12.28
C ALA A 349 -4.76 -29.02 -12.09
N ASP A 350 -4.86 -28.04 -11.18
CA ASP A 350 -3.77 -27.10 -10.88
C ASP A 350 -2.56 -27.79 -10.22
N ILE A 351 -2.80 -28.80 -9.36
CA ILE A 351 -1.74 -29.62 -8.74
C ILE A 351 -1.07 -30.53 -9.79
N GLU A 352 -1.86 -31.19 -10.65
CA GLU A 352 -1.35 -32.11 -11.68
C GLU A 352 -0.47 -31.42 -12.74
N ILE A 353 -0.79 -30.16 -13.08
CA ILE A 353 0.01 -29.35 -14.01
C ILE A 353 1.36 -28.94 -13.39
N GLY A 354 1.57 -29.17 -12.09
CA GLY A 354 2.86 -28.99 -11.42
C GLY A 354 3.24 -27.53 -11.25
N HIS A 355 2.26 -26.64 -11.02
CA HIS A 355 2.56 -25.24 -10.68
C HIS A 355 3.43 -25.18 -9.41
N THR A 356 4.71 -24.86 -9.55
CA THR A 356 5.64 -24.64 -8.43
C THR A 356 5.50 -23.23 -7.83
N GLY A 357 4.31 -22.64 -7.92
CA GLY A 357 4.03 -21.25 -7.57
C GLY A 357 3.67 -21.10 -6.09
N ASP A 358 3.95 -19.92 -5.54
CA ASP A 358 3.43 -19.51 -4.25
C ASP A 358 1.90 -19.36 -4.32
N TYR A 359 1.16 -20.28 -3.68
CA TYR A 359 -0.30 -20.31 -3.71
C TYR A 359 -0.95 -19.29 -2.76
N GLN A 360 -0.20 -18.43 -2.07
CA GLN A 360 -0.74 -17.50 -1.06
C GLN A 360 -1.90 -16.65 -1.60
N GLY A 361 -1.79 -16.16 -2.84
CA GLY A 361 -2.88 -15.43 -3.49
C GLY A 361 -4.15 -16.29 -3.68
N THR A 362 -3.99 -17.52 -4.15
CA THR A 362 -5.09 -18.48 -4.36
C THR A 362 -5.71 -18.92 -3.04
N ILE A 363 -4.90 -19.26 -2.05
CA ILE A 363 -5.32 -19.66 -0.69
C ILE A 363 -6.16 -18.55 -0.06
N ARG A 364 -5.75 -17.29 -0.25
CA ARG A 364 -6.48 -16.13 0.25
C ARG A 364 -7.90 -16.06 -0.34
N VAL A 365 -8.02 -15.99 -1.66
CA VAL A 365 -9.33 -15.81 -2.30
C VAL A 365 -10.24 -17.05 -2.18
N LEU A 366 -9.68 -18.25 -2.25
CA LEU A 366 -10.43 -19.51 -2.08
C LEU A 366 -10.82 -19.75 -0.61
N GLY A 367 -9.95 -19.40 0.34
CA GLY A 367 -10.28 -19.44 1.77
C GLY A 367 -11.45 -18.51 2.10
N SER A 368 -11.43 -17.31 1.53
CA SER A 368 -12.54 -16.35 1.65
C SER A 368 -13.82 -16.89 1.01
N TYR A 369 -13.75 -17.53 -0.16
CA TYR A 369 -14.90 -18.21 -0.78
C TYR A 369 -15.48 -19.34 0.09
N LEU A 370 -14.62 -20.19 0.65
CA LEU A 370 -15.05 -21.28 1.52
C LEU A 370 -15.72 -20.75 2.79
N GLY A 371 -15.18 -19.69 3.40
CA GLY A 371 -15.80 -19.08 4.58
C GLY A 371 -17.14 -18.42 4.28
N GLU A 372 -17.25 -17.69 3.17
CA GLU A 372 -18.54 -17.15 2.70
C GLU A 372 -19.56 -18.26 2.37
N THR A 373 -19.09 -19.41 1.88
CA THR A 373 -19.93 -20.59 1.67
C THR A 373 -20.49 -21.11 3.00
N LEU A 374 -19.67 -21.19 4.06
CA LEU A 374 -20.16 -21.56 5.39
C LEU A 374 -21.17 -20.53 5.93
N ILE A 375 -20.82 -19.24 5.89
CA ILE A 375 -21.67 -18.17 6.44
C ILE A 375 -23.04 -18.11 5.76
N ARG A 376 -23.08 -18.26 4.42
CA ARG A 376 -24.34 -18.21 3.67
C ARG A 376 -25.26 -19.40 3.92
N ASN A 377 -24.70 -20.57 4.23
CA ASN A 377 -25.49 -21.79 4.45
C ASN A 377 -25.88 -22.00 5.91
N PHE A 378 -25.06 -21.52 6.86
CA PHE A 378 -25.24 -21.82 8.29
C PHE A 378 -25.34 -20.56 9.18
N GLY A 379 -25.19 -19.36 8.63
CA GLY A 379 -25.14 -18.11 9.38
C GLY A 379 -23.76 -17.84 9.99
N GLY A 380 -23.69 -16.89 10.93
CA GLY A 380 -22.44 -16.50 11.58
C GLY A 380 -21.75 -15.31 10.93
N GLY A 381 -20.45 -15.13 11.24
CA GLY A 381 -19.67 -13.99 10.78
C GLY A 381 -18.17 -14.25 10.79
N TRP A 382 -17.42 -13.33 10.19
CA TRP A 382 -15.96 -13.42 10.17
C TRP A 382 -15.33 -12.83 11.43
N ILE A 383 -14.25 -13.48 11.88
CA ILE A 383 -13.32 -12.97 12.87
C ILE A 383 -12.00 -12.70 12.16
N GLY A 384 -11.56 -11.43 12.19
CA GLY A 384 -10.34 -10.97 11.52
C GLY A 384 -9.08 -11.67 12.00
N ASN A 385 -8.91 -11.74 13.31
CA ASN A 385 -7.83 -12.47 13.96
C ASN A 385 -8.41 -13.26 15.11
N ASP A 386 -8.46 -14.58 14.97
CA ASP A 386 -8.78 -15.43 16.12
C ASP A 386 -7.76 -15.18 17.26
N PRO A 387 -8.18 -14.93 18.51
CA PRO A 387 -7.27 -14.63 19.61
C PRO A 387 -6.24 -15.72 19.93
N GLN A 388 -6.50 -16.96 19.55
CA GLN A 388 -5.65 -18.11 19.83
C GLN A 388 -4.67 -18.39 18.68
N PHE A 389 -5.11 -18.25 17.42
CA PHE A 389 -4.34 -18.65 16.25
C PHE A 389 -3.89 -17.49 15.35
N ASN A 390 -4.39 -16.27 15.59
CA ASN A 390 -4.08 -15.05 14.84
C ASN A 390 -4.23 -15.22 13.31
N ILE A 391 -5.27 -15.93 12.90
CA ILE A 391 -5.67 -16.14 11.50
C ILE A 391 -7.17 -15.86 11.33
N PRO A 392 -7.63 -15.58 10.10
CA PRO A 392 -9.05 -15.48 9.77
C PRO A 392 -9.84 -16.72 10.20
N ALA A 393 -10.99 -16.49 10.82
CA ALA A 393 -11.92 -17.55 11.21
C ALA A 393 -13.36 -17.17 10.88
N VAL A 394 -14.22 -18.17 10.72
CA VAL A 394 -15.67 -18.03 10.66
C VAL A 394 -16.25 -18.56 11.96
N GLU A 395 -17.02 -17.74 12.67
CA GLU A 395 -17.70 -18.15 13.90
C GLU A 395 -19.19 -18.34 13.65
N ILE A 396 -19.69 -19.54 13.99
CA ILE A 396 -21.08 -19.97 13.81
C ILE A 396 -21.50 -20.67 15.10
N ASN A 397 -22.55 -20.18 15.76
CA ASN A 397 -23.01 -20.72 17.05
C ASN A 397 -21.88 -20.86 18.10
N SER A 398 -20.96 -19.89 18.15
CA SER A 398 -19.76 -19.88 19.02
C SER A 398 -18.71 -20.96 18.73
N ILE A 399 -18.84 -21.68 17.61
CA ILE A 399 -17.84 -22.62 17.09
C ILE A 399 -17.05 -21.92 15.99
N LYS A 400 -15.73 -22.08 16.01
CA LYS A 400 -14.81 -21.42 15.06
C LYS A 400 -14.29 -22.40 14.02
N PHE A 401 -14.38 -21.99 12.78
CA PHE A 401 -13.90 -22.70 11.60
C PHE A 401 -12.82 -21.86 10.92
N PHE A 402 -11.82 -22.51 10.30
CA PHE A 402 -10.65 -21.83 9.73
C PHE A 402 -10.51 -22.13 8.23
N PRO A 403 -11.28 -21.45 7.36
CA PRO A 403 -11.33 -21.74 5.93
C PRO A 403 -9.98 -21.64 5.22
N HIS A 404 -9.21 -20.56 5.44
CA HIS A 404 -7.90 -20.35 4.82
C HIS A 404 -6.89 -21.42 5.21
N ALA A 405 -6.87 -21.81 6.49
CA ALA A 405 -6.01 -22.89 6.97
C ALA A 405 -6.40 -24.23 6.35
N LYS A 406 -7.69 -24.48 6.14
CA LYS A 406 -8.17 -25.70 5.48
C LYS A 406 -7.74 -25.75 4.02
N VAL A 407 -7.88 -24.63 3.30
CA VAL A 407 -7.44 -24.53 1.90
C VAL A 407 -5.93 -24.71 1.78
N HIS A 408 -5.14 -24.12 2.68
CA HIS A 408 -3.69 -24.35 2.72
C HIS A 408 -3.36 -25.84 2.85
N LYS A 409 -3.95 -26.52 3.84
CA LYS A 409 -3.75 -27.97 4.03
C LYS A 409 -4.20 -28.80 2.84
N ARG A 410 -5.22 -28.34 2.10
CA ARG A 410 -5.68 -29.01 0.88
C ARG A 410 -4.64 -29.01 -0.23
N PHE A 411 -3.88 -27.92 -0.38
CA PHE A 411 -2.76 -27.84 -1.32
C PHE A 411 -1.54 -28.65 -0.83
N GLU A 412 -1.30 -28.70 0.48
CA GLU A 412 -0.16 -29.45 1.05
C GLU A 412 -0.37 -30.97 1.08
N ASN A 413 -1.54 -31.42 1.53
CA ASN A 413 -1.81 -32.83 1.83
C ASN A 413 -2.67 -33.53 0.78
N GLY A 414 -3.19 -32.79 -0.20
CA GLY A 414 -4.05 -33.34 -1.24
C GLY A 414 -5.45 -33.72 -0.72
N LYS A 415 -6.07 -34.76 -1.32
CA LYS A 415 -7.48 -35.14 -1.09
C LYS A 415 -7.83 -35.49 0.36
N SER A 416 -6.86 -35.83 1.22
CA SER A 416 -7.10 -36.05 2.65
C SER A 416 -7.65 -34.81 3.35
N ASP A 417 -7.38 -33.63 2.80
CA ASP A 417 -7.83 -32.34 3.31
C ASP A 417 -8.94 -31.70 2.47
N SER A 418 -9.81 -32.52 1.87
CA SER A 418 -10.95 -32.07 1.05
C SER A 418 -11.79 -30.96 1.70
N LEU A 419 -12.13 -29.95 0.89
CA LEU A 419 -13.04 -28.84 1.22
C LEU A 419 -14.49 -29.31 1.31
N THR A 420 -14.93 -30.21 0.43
CA THR A 420 -16.27 -30.83 0.53
C THR A 420 -16.40 -31.62 1.83
N SER A 421 -15.38 -32.41 2.18
CA SER A 421 -15.38 -33.19 3.42
C SER A 421 -15.41 -32.27 4.65
N PHE A 422 -14.67 -31.15 4.60
CA PHE A 422 -14.73 -30.12 5.63
C PHE A 422 -16.13 -29.55 5.79
N TYR A 423 -16.77 -29.14 4.71
CA TYR A 423 -18.13 -28.59 4.72
C TYR A 423 -19.12 -29.56 5.35
N LYS A 424 -19.03 -30.86 5.04
CA LYS A 424 -19.88 -31.90 5.65
C LYS A 424 -19.66 -32.05 7.14
N VAL A 425 -18.41 -31.98 7.61
CA VAL A 425 -18.09 -31.99 9.05
C VAL A 425 -18.73 -30.78 9.72
N VAL A 426 -18.54 -29.57 9.17
CA VAL A 426 -19.18 -28.34 9.69
C VAL A 426 -20.70 -28.49 9.72
N SER A 427 -21.31 -28.98 8.64
CA SER A 427 -22.75 -29.22 8.60
C SER A 427 -23.23 -30.21 9.66
N SER A 428 -22.44 -31.24 9.98
CA SER A 428 -22.79 -32.22 11.01
C SER A 428 -22.59 -31.72 12.44
N GLU A 429 -21.62 -30.81 12.65
CA GLU A 429 -21.38 -30.18 13.96
C GLU A 429 -22.43 -29.11 14.29
N LEU A 430 -23.08 -28.55 13.26
CA LEU A 430 -24.10 -27.50 13.40
C LEU A 430 -25.55 -28.01 13.35
N ALA A 431 -25.76 -29.29 13.03
CA ALA A 431 -27.06 -29.97 13.04
C ALA A 431 -27.40 -30.49 14.44
#